data_AF-A0A9R0IIQ7-F1
#
_entry.id   AF-A0A9R0IIQ7-F1
#
_cell.length_a   1.000
_cell.length_b   1.000
_cell.length_c   1.000
_cell.angle_alpha   90.00
_cell.angle_beta   90.00
_cell.angle_gamma   90.00
#
_symmetry.space_group_name_H-M   'P 1'
#
loop_
_entity.id
_entity.type
_entity.pdbx_description
1 polymer ?
#
loop_
_entity_poly.entity_id
_entity_poly.type
_entity_poly.pdbx_seq_one_letter_code
_entity_poly.pdbx_strand_id
1 'polypeptide(L)'
;MDLLGPYTAAPGGRSYVVVAVDYFTKWVEVEALKNIRTSDVRAFIWKNIMTRFGIPQAIVFDNGPQFETPKLKEWLADHGIHSCFASVGRPQANGQVEAFNKIISEGIKKKLDEAKAPLQWLSSLLNCPNSNVGPTRYQWDQGYFQQEIYRRVSAGLAENQSFSEAWSKIPEKLAFYDYIGNNPAKGGLFRAGSMDNGDGIAVGWLGHPIFRDKEGRELFVRRMPTFFETFPVVLIDGDGIVRADVPFRRAESKYSVEQVGVTVEFYGGELNGVSYSDPATVKKYARRAQLGEIFELDRATLKSDGVFRSSPRGWFTFGHASLYGNTQKNIHRERDDTHKS
;
A
#
# COMPACT_ATOMS: atom_id res chain seq x y z
N MET A 1 3.40 -17.77 8.94
CA MET A 1 4.81 -17.71 8.51
C MET A 1 5.11 -19.01 7.79
N ASP A 2 5.76 -18.93 6.65
CA ASP A 2 5.95 -20.01 5.69
C ASP A 2 7.43 -20.01 5.24
N LEU A 3 7.95 -21.19 4.89
CA LEU A 3 9.29 -21.37 4.33
C LEU A 3 9.17 -22.00 2.95
N LEU A 4 9.59 -21.24 1.94
CA LEU A 4 9.54 -21.63 0.54
C LEU A 4 10.90 -22.11 0.04
N GLY A 5 10.90 -23.15 -0.79
CA GLY A 5 12.09 -23.70 -1.45
C GLY A 5 12.23 -25.22 -1.27
N PRO A 6 13.37 -25.80 -1.70
CA PRO A 6 14.53 -25.13 -2.27
C PRO A 6 14.32 -24.63 -3.71
N TYR A 7 14.92 -23.49 -4.03
CA TYR A 7 15.00 -22.89 -5.38
C TYR A 7 16.42 -22.94 -5.94
N THR A 8 16.59 -22.62 -7.24
CA THR A 8 17.91 -22.43 -7.86
C THR A 8 18.73 -21.42 -7.06
N ALA A 9 19.97 -21.79 -6.68
CA ALA A 9 20.77 -21.02 -5.75
C ALA A 9 21.16 -19.63 -6.31
N ALA A 10 20.85 -18.59 -5.54
CA ALA A 10 21.30 -17.22 -5.79
C ALA A 10 22.76 -17.01 -5.32
N PRO A 11 23.42 -15.87 -5.62
CA PRO A 11 24.79 -15.63 -5.20
C PRO A 11 24.88 -15.66 -3.67
N GLY A 12 25.88 -16.36 -3.13
CA GLY A 12 25.97 -16.64 -1.69
C GLY A 12 25.28 -17.95 -1.24
N GLY A 13 24.72 -18.72 -2.18
CA GLY A 13 24.16 -20.05 -1.92
C GLY A 13 22.79 -20.01 -1.23
N ARG A 14 22.05 -18.91 -1.35
CA ARG A 14 20.70 -18.78 -0.80
C ARG A 14 19.70 -19.46 -1.73
N SER A 15 18.97 -20.44 -1.21
CA SER A 15 18.01 -21.25 -1.96
C SER A 15 16.64 -21.36 -1.28
N TYR A 16 16.47 -20.73 -0.12
CA TYR A 16 15.21 -20.73 0.63
C TYR A 16 14.71 -19.30 0.82
N VAL A 17 13.41 -19.16 1.06
CA VAL A 17 12.77 -17.87 1.35
C VAL A 17 11.85 -18.03 2.55
N VAL A 18 12.04 -17.21 3.58
CA VAL A 18 11.08 -17.11 4.69
C VAL A 18 10.11 -15.98 4.43
N VAL A 19 8.82 -16.25 4.63
CA VAL A 19 7.74 -15.29 4.43
C VAL A 19 6.92 -15.17 5.71
N ALA A 20 6.84 -13.97 6.27
CA ALA A 20 5.87 -13.62 7.29
C ALA A 20 4.83 -12.67 6.68
N VAL A 21 3.55 -13.02 6.85
CA VAL A 21 2.45 -12.14 6.51
C VAL A 21 1.85 -11.67 7.82
N ASP A 22 1.91 -10.36 8.09
CA ASP A 22 1.19 -9.78 9.20
C ASP A 22 -0.30 -10.03 9.02
N TYR A 23 -0.93 -10.54 10.08
CA TYR A 23 -2.29 -11.03 9.99
C TYR A 23 -3.30 -9.90 9.77
N PHE A 24 -3.04 -8.68 10.26
CA PHE A 24 -4.00 -7.58 10.20
C PHE A 24 -3.83 -6.71 8.96
N THR A 25 -2.60 -6.26 8.73
CA THR A 25 -2.23 -5.35 7.65
C THR A 25 -2.00 -6.07 6.32
N LYS A 26 -1.79 -7.40 6.37
CA LYS A 26 -1.30 -8.21 5.24
C LYS A 26 0.00 -7.67 4.68
N TRP A 27 0.80 -7.04 5.54
CA TRP A 27 2.17 -6.69 5.25
C TRP A 27 2.98 -7.97 5.12
N VAL A 28 3.79 -8.06 4.08
CA VAL A 28 4.59 -9.26 3.81
C VAL A 28 6.04 -8.90 4.05
N GLU A 29 6.64 -9.54 5.05
CA GLU A 29 8.08 -9.57 5.27
C GLU A 29 8.64 -10.81 4.59
N VAL A 30 9.69 -10.63 3.79
CA VAL A 30 10.31 -11.72 3.04
C VAL A 30 11.83 -11.61 3.12
N GLU A 31 12.51 -12.71 3.45
CA GLU A 31 13.98 -12.76 3.46
C GLU A 31 14.48 -14.05 2.79
N ALA A 32 15.52 -13.92 1.97
CA ALA A 32 16.19 -15.06 1.35
C ALA A 32 17.22 -15.68 2.31
N LEU A 33 17.12 -17.00 2.52
CA LEU A 33 17.94 -17.77 3.46
C LEU A 33 18.85 -18.77 2.75
N LYS A 34 20.03 -18.98 3.34
CA LYS A 34 20.99 -20.03 2.92
C LYS A 34 20.63 -21.39 3.50
N ASN A 35 20.12 -21.42 4.73
CA ASN A 35 19.67 -22.61 5.43
C ASN A 35 18.32 -22.31 6.10
N ILE A 36 17.62 -23.37 6.49
CA ILE A 36 16.34 -23.30 7.21
C ILE A 36 16.50 -23.66 8.69
N ARG A 37 17.60 -23.24 9.33
CA ARG A 37 17.86 -23.56 10.74
C ARG A 37 17.01 -22.67 11.64
N THR A 38 16.73 -23.13 12.86
CA THR A 38 16.05 -22.34 13.90
C THR A 38 16.74 -20.99 14.17
N SER A 39 18.08 -20.91 14.04
CA SER A 39 18.82 -19.65 14.17
C SER A 39 18.46 -18.63 13.09
N ASP A 40 18.27 -19.09 11.84
CA ASP A 40 17.96 -18.24 10.70
C ASP A 40 16.53 -17.68 10.84
N VAL A 41 15.60 -18.53 11.28
CA VAL A 41 14.21 -18.13 11.57
C VAL A 41 14.14 -17.12 12.72
N ARG A 42 14.87 -17.34 13.82
CA ARG A 42 14.94 -16.37 14.93
C ARG A 42 15.52 -15.04 14.49
N ALA A 43 16.59 -15.05 13.71
CA ALA A 43 17.19 -13.83 13.16
C ALA A 43 16.20 -13.05 12.30
N PHE A 44 15.43 -13.74 11.44
CA PHE A 44 14.36 -13.13 10.65
C PHE A 44 13.28 -12.48 11.52
N ILE A 45 12.74 -13.20 12.50
CA ILE A 45 11.69 -12.68 13.39
C ILE A 45 12.21 -11.47 14.17
N TRP A 46 13.41 -11.57 14.74
CA TRP A 46 14.02 -10.46 15.50
C TRP A 46 14.20 -9.22 14.62
N LYS A 47 14.92 -9.37 13.50
CA LYS A 47 15.36 -8.28 12.63
C LYS A 47 14.23 -7.63 11.82
N ASN A 48 13.29 -8.42 11.32
CA ASN A 48 12.28 -7.92 10.39
C ASN A 48 10.91 -7.73 11.04
N ILE A 49 10.65 -8.36 12.19
CA ILE A 49 9.37 -8.24 12.90
C ILE A 49 9.56 -7.43 14.19
N MET A 50 10.34 -7.93 15.15
CA MET A 50 10.40 -7.33 16.50
C MET A 50 11.01 -5.93 16.52
N THR A 51 12.16 -5.73 15.88
CA THR A 51 12.86 -4.44 15.91
C THR A 51 12.15 -3.35 15.10
N ARG A 52 11.25 -3.74 14.18
CA ARG A 52 10.56 -2.81 13.27
C ARG A 52 9.13 -2.50 13.72
N PHE A 53 8.40 -3.51 14.18
CA PHE A 53 6.97 -3.41 14.50
C PHE A 53 6.67 -3.65 15.98
N GLY A 54 7.69 -4.02 16.78
CA GLY A 54 7.51 -4.43 18.16
C GLY A 54 7.23 -5.92 18.30
N ILE A 55 7.06 -6.36 19.55
CA ILE A 55 6.85 -7.78 19.89
C ILE A 55 5.43 -8.19 19.47
N PRO A 56 5.27 -9.15 18.54
CA PRO A 56 3.96 -9.60 18.11
C PRO A 56 3.29 -10.41 19.22
N GLN A 57 1.96 -10.31 19.35
CA GLN A 57 1.21 -11.09 20.33
C GLN A 57 1.27 -12.61 20.04
N ALA A 58 1.22 -12.99 18.76
CA ALA A 58 1.27 -14.38 18.33
C ALA A 58 1.93 -14.52 16.96
N ILE A 59 2.57 -15.66 16.73
CA ILE A 59 3.07 -16.07 15.41
C ILE A 59 2.46 -17.42 15.06
N VAL A 60 1.80 -17.46 13.90
CA VAL A 60 1.26 -18.70 13.33
C VAL A 60 2.25 -19.24 12.32
N PHE A 61 2.74 -20.45 12.52
CA PHE A 61 3.61 -21.17 11.60
C PHE A 61 2.78 -22.14 10.73
N ASP A 62 3.28 -22.45 9.54
CA ASP A 62 2.81 -23.64 8.82
C ASP A 62 3.24 -24.91 9.59
N ASN A 63 2.73 -26.08 9.18
CA ASN A 63 3.11 -27.37 9.78
C ASN A 63 4.48 -27.88 9.26
N GLY A 64 5.37 -26.98 8.86
CA GLY A 64 6.73 -27.32 8.48
C GLY A 64 7.50 -27.86 9.69
N PRO A 65 8.12 -29.04 9.62
CA PRO A 65 8.88 -29.62 10.74
C PRO A 65 10.03 -28.72 11.18
N GLN A 66 10.54 -27.87 10.27
CA GLN A 66 11.53 -26.82 10.53
C GLN A 66 11.10 -25.77 11.57
N PHE A 67 9.80 -25.55 11.78
CA PHE A 67 9.31 -24.65 12.83
C PHE A 67 8.99 -25.38 14.14
N GLU A 68 8.84 -26.71 14.08
CA GLU A 68 8.55 -27.54 15.23
C GLU A 68 9.81 -27.91 16.02
N THR A 69 10.52 -26.90 16.52
CA THR A 69 11.72 -27.10 17.34
C THR A 69 11.51 -26.58 18.77
N PRO A 70 11.88 -27.34 19.82
CA PRO A 70 11.75 -26.90 21.21
C PRO A 70 12.43 -25.55 21.47
N LYS A 71 13.62 -25.37 20.90
CA LYS A 71 14.41 -24.13 20.99
C LYS A 71 13.70 -22.90 20.42
N LEU A 72 12.85 -23.07 19.41
CA LEU A 72 12.07 -21.95 18.87
C LEU A 72 10.88 -21.63 19.77
N LYS A 73 10.18 -22.65 20.27
CA LYS A 73 9.02 -22.51 21.16
C LYS A 73 9.42 -21.81 22.47
N GLU A 74 10.51 -22.26 23.09
CA GLU A 74 11.08 -21.65 24.31
C GLU A 74 11.44 -20.18 24.07
N TRP A 75 12.19 -19.89 23.00
CA TRP A 75 12.60 -18.53 22.69
C TRP A 75 11.41 -17.59 22.42
N LEU A 76 10.34 -18.06 21.77
CA LEU A 76 9.12 -17.27 21.57
C LEU A 76 8.39 -17.02 22.90
N ALA A 77 8.29 -18.04 23.75
CA ALA A 77 7.69 -17.92 25.07
C ALA A 77 8.44 -16.94 25.97
N ASP A 78 9.77 -16.94 25.93
CA ASP A 78 10.63 -15.99 26.67
C ASP A 78 10.34 -14.52 26.29
N HIS A 79 9.91 -14.28 25.06
CA HIS A 79 9.52 -12.95 24.57
C HIS A 79 8.02 -12.66 24.74
N GLY A 80 7.26 -13.56 25.38
CA GLY A 80 5.81 -13.42 25.57
C GLY A 80 4.98 -13.63 24.30
N ILE A 81 5.53 -14.31 23.29
CA ILE A 81 4.90 -14.52 21.99
C ILE A 81 4.20 -15.88 21.98
N HIS A 82 2.90 -15.87 21.69
CA HIS A 82 2.16 -17.12 21.52
C HIS A 82 2.49 -17.76 20.17
N SER A 83 3.16 -18.91 20.17
CA SER A 83 3.38 -19.71 18.96
C SER A 83 2.21 -20.65 18.72
N CYS A 84 1.60 -20.61 17.54
CA CYS A 84 0.59 -21.57 17.10
C CYS A 84 1.00 -22.21 15.78
N PHE A 85 0.67 -23.49 15.60
CA PHE A 85 0.80 -24.18 14.31
C PHE A 85 -0.57 -24.24 13.65
N ALA A 86 -0.62 -24.10 12.32
CA ALA A 86 -1.87 -24.18 11.59
C ALA A 86 -2.55 -25.56 11.83
N SER A 87 -3.73 -25.58 12.45
CA SER A 87 -4.47 -26.82 12.69
C SER A 87 -4.97 -27.42 11.38
N VAL A 88 -4.63 -28.69 11.12
CA VAL A 88 -5.38 -29.52 10.16
C VAL A 88 -6.69 -29.90 10.84
N GLY A 89 -7.83 -29.33 10.42
CA GLY A 89 -9.14 -29.82 10.91
C GLY A 89 -10.30 -28.85 11.08
N ARG A 90 -10.21 -27.55 10.72
CA ARG A 90 -11.41 -26.66 10.69
C ARG A 90 -11.58 -25.96 9.33
N PRO A 91 -12.20 -26.64 8.34
CA PRO A 91 -12.22 -26.20 6.92
C PRO A 91 -12.92 -24.86 6.66
N GLN A 92 -13.94 -24.50 7.44
CA GLN A 92 -14.80 -23.34 7.16
C GLN A 92 -14.16 -21.97 7.46
N ALA A 93 -13.21 -21.89 8.40
CA ALA A 93 -12.56 -20.63 8.79
C ALA A 93 -11.12 -20.49 8.26
N ASN A 94 -10.42 -21.60 8.01
CA ASN A 94 -9.02 -21.59 7.58
C ASN A 94 -8.83 -21.68 6.06
N GLY A 95 -9.85 -22.12 5.31
CA GLY A 95 -9.73 -22.34 3.86
C GLY A 95 -9.41 -21.07 3.05
N GLN A 96 -9.88 -19.89 3.48
CA GLN A 96 -9.53 -18.62 2.83
C GLN A 96 -8.14 -18.12 3.21
N VAL A 97 -7.67 -18.38 4.44
CA VAL A 97 -6.29 -18.07 4.86
C VAL A 97 -5.31 -18.95 4.11
N GLU A 98 -5.60 -20.24 3.99
CA GLU A 98 -4.81 -21.18 3.21
C GLU A 98 -4.81 -20.82 1.73
N ALA A 99 -5.97 -20.48 1.14
CA ALA A 99 -6.04 -20.03 -0.25
C ALA A 99 -5.28 -18.72 -0.48
N PHE A 100 -5.37 -17.75 0.43
CA PHE A 100 -4.68 -16.46 0.29
C PHE A 100 -3.17 -16.58 0.51
N ASN A 101 -2.74 -17.31 1.55
CA ASN A 101 -1.32 -17.61 1.76
C ASN A 101 -0.78 -18.43 0.59
N LYS A 102 -1.57 -19.36 0.05
CA LYS A 102 -1.23 -20.11 -1.16
C LYS A 102 -1.11 -19.19 -2.37
N ILE A 103 -2.02 -18.24 -2.60
CA ILE A 103 -1.92 -17.26 -3.69
C ILE A 103 -0.69 -16.35 -3.52
N ILE A 104 -0.38 -15.90 -2.31
CA ILE A 104 0.82 -15.11 -2.05
C ILE A 104 2.08 -15.95 -2.28
N SER A 105 2.14 -17.15 -1.70
CA SER A 105 3.26 -18.07 -1.85
C SER A 105 3.44 -18.53 -3.31
N GLU A 106 2.35 -18.76 -4.06
CA GLU A 106 2.35 -19.07 -5.50
C GLU A 106 2.76 -17.86 -6.34
N GLY A 107 2.30 -16.66 -5.99
CA GLY A 107 2.70 -15.42 -6.65
C GLY A 107 4.18 -15.12 -6.44
N ILE A 108 4.69 -15.35 -5.22
CA ILE A 108 6.11 -15.26 -4.89
C ILE A 108 6.87 -16.33 -5.66
N LYS A 109 6.46 -17.61 -5.61
CA LYS A 109 7.05 -18.71 -6.39
C LYS A 109 7.17 -18.34 -7.87
N LYS A 110 6.08 -17.93 -8.50
CA LYS A 110 6.03 -17.59 -9.92
C LYS A 110 6.99 -16.46 -10.28
N LYS A 111 7.05 -15.38 -9.48
CA LYS A 111 8.02 -14.29 -9.73
C LYS A 111 9.47 -14.74 -9.52
N LEU A 112 9.72 -15.63 -8.56
CA LEU A 112 11.05 -16.20 -8.34
C LEU A 112 11.48 -17.13 -9.47
N ASP A 113 10.55 -17.89 -10.05
CA ASP A 113 10.79 -18.78 -11.20
C ASP A 113 10.99 -18.00 -12.51
N GLU A 114 10.28 -16.87 -12.69
CA GLU A 114 10.43 -15.95 -13.82
C GLU A 114 11.75 -15.17 -13.75
N ALA A 115 12.23 -14.85 -12.56
CA ALA A 115 13.53 -14.21 -12.31
C ALA A 115 14.69 -15.21 -12.48
N LYS A 116 14.91 -15.70 -13.70
CA LYS A 116 15.93 -16.69 -14.08
C LYS A 116 17.40 -16.27 -13.80
N ALA A 117 17.63 -15.06 -13.26
CA ALA A 117 18.96 -14.53 -12.94
C ALA A 117 19.16 -14.36 -11.40
N PRO A 118 20.27 -14.87 -10.82
CA PRO A 118 20.55 -14.85 -9.38
C PRO A 118 20.47 -13.45 -8.70
N LEU A 119 20.73 -12.37 -9.45
CA LEU A 119 20.70 -10.98 -8.96
C LEU A 119 19.31 -10.32 -9.04
N GLN A 120 18.40 -10.82 -9.88
CA GLN A 120 17.01 -10.33 -9.96
C GLN A 120 16.14 -10.85 -8.81
N TRP A 121 16.65 -11.82 -8.07
CA TRP A 121 15.94 -12.47 -6.96
C TRP A 121 15.66 -11.51 -5.79
N LEU A 122 16.67 -10.74 -5.36
CA LEU A 122 16.55 -9.81 -4.24
C LEU A 122 15.66 -8.59 -4.56
N SER A 123 15.75 -8.07 -5.79
CA SER A 123 14.93 -6.95 -6.26
C SER A 123 13.47 -7.34 -6.51
N SER A 124 13.20 -8.60 -6.83
CA SER A 124 11.84 -9.12 -7.01
C SER A 124 11.12 -9.30 -5.66
N LEU A 125 11.84 -9.74 -4.61
CA LEU A 125 11.32 -9.91 -3.25
C LEU A 125 10.91 -8.57 -2.61
N LEU A 126 11.71 -7.51 -2.80
CA LEU A 126 11.41 -6.15 -2.30
C LEU A 126 10.18 -5.50 -2.98
N ASN A 127 9.80 -5.98 -4.18
CA ASN A 127 8.71 -5.43 -4.98
C ASN A 127 7.42 -6.29 -4.97
N CYS A 128 7.34 -7.36 -4.14
CA CYS A 128 6.38 -8.44 -4.38
C CYS A 128 4.96 -8.40 -3.76
N PRO A 129 4.53 -7.56 -2.80
CA PRO A 129 3.17 -7.70 -2.26
C PRO A 129 2.09 -6.84 -2.95
N ASN A 130 2.43 -5.70 -3.57
CA ASN A 130 1.42 -4.75 -4.06
C ASN A 130 0.73 -5.19 -5.36
N SER A 131 1.38 -6.04 -6.18
CA SER A 131 0.86 -6.37 -7.52
C SER A 131 -0.39 -7.23 -7.50
N ASN A 132 -0.65 -7.97 -6.42
CA ASN A 132 -1.74 -8.95 -6.38
C ASN A 132 -2.93 -8.48 -5.50
N VAL A 133 -2.72 -7.51 -4.60
CA VAL A 133 -3.73 -7.08 -3.61
C VAL A 133 -3.83 -5.56 -3.42
N GLY A 134 -3.04 -4.79 -4.17
CA GLY A 134 -2.98 -3.34 -4.07
C GLY A 134 -2.11 -2.82 -2.91
N PRO A 135 -1.92 -1.49 -2.84
CA PRO A 135 -1.12 -0.85 -1.81
C PRO A 135 -1.77 -0.94 -0.43
N THR A 136 -1.05 -0.49 0.59
CA THR A 136 -1.52 -0.37 1.97
C THR A 136 -1.87 1.08 2.29
N ARG A 137 -2.70 1.31 3.32
CA ARG A 137 -2.97 2.67 3.80
C ARG A 137 -1.70 3.41 4.26
N TYR A 138 -0.74 2.68 4.84
CA TYR A 138 0.49 3.26 5.38
C TYR A 138 1.37 3.87 4.30
N GLN A 139 1.38 3.27 3.11
CA GLN A 139 2.10 3.81 1.96
C GLN A 139 1.54 5.18 1.53
N TRP A 140 0.23 5.38 1.65
CA TRP A 140 -0.39 6.69 1.45
C TRP A 140 -0.08 7.65 2.61
N ASP A 141 -0.30 7.21 3.85
CA ASP A 141 -0.11 8.03 5.06
C ASP A 141 1.32 8.57 5.19
N GLN A 142 2.32 7.80 4.75
CA GLN A 142 3.73 8.15 4.79
C GLN A 142 4.25 8.79 3.49
N GLY A 143 3.42 8.91 2.44
CA GLY A 143 3.85 9.43 1.14
C GLY A 143 4.92 8.56 0.47
N TYR A 144 4.87 7.23 0.63
CA TYR A 144 5.91 6.30 0.19
C TYR A 144 6.17 6.38 -1.32
N PHE A 145 5.11 6.29 -2.14
CA PHE A 145 5.26 6.33 -3.60
C PHE A 145 5.59 7.73 -4.09
N GLN A 146 4.98 8.75 -3.49
CA GLN A 146 5.31 10.15 -3.73
C GLN A 146 6.83 10.41 -3.56
N GLN A 147 7.43 9.96 -2.44
CA GLN A 147 8.86 10.11 -2.19
C GLN A 147 9.73 9.40 -3.25
N GLU A 148 9.35 8.20 -3.67
CA GLU A 148 10.08 7.48 -4.72
C GLU A 148 9.96 8.16 -6.09
N ILE A 149 8.80 8.73 -6.42
CA ILE A 149 8.60 9.53 -7.64
C ILE A 149 9.53 10.75 -7.59
N TYR A 150 9.48 11.55 -6.53
CA TYR A 150 10.36 12.72 -6.39
C TYR A 150 11.83 12.35 -6.43
N ARG A 151 12.25 11.26 -5.78
CA ARG A 151 13.63 10.78 -5.83
C ARG A 151 14.09 10.49 -7.27
N ARG A 152 13.23 9.88 -8.09
CA ARG A 152 13.53 9.60 -9.51
C ARG A 152 13.58 10.87 -10.36
N VAL A 153 12.63 11.77 -10.17
CA VAL A 153 12.61 13.06 -10.87
C VAL A 153 13.86 13.86 -10.52
N SER A 154 14.20 13.98 -9.23
CA SER A 154 15.42 14.68 -8.78
C SER A 154 16.70 14.05 -9.36
N ALA A 155 16.77 12.72 -9.47
CA ALA A 155 17.90 12.06 -10.12
C ALA A 155 17.99 12.40 -11.62
N GLY A 156 16.87 12.43 -12.33
CA GLY A 156 16.83 12.85 -13.74
C GLY A 156 17.27 14.31 -13.92
N LEU A 157 16.82 15.20 -13.04
CA LEU A 157 17.23 16.61 -13.06
C LEU A 157 18.73 16.77 -12.77
N ALA A 158 19.30 15.97 -11.86
CA ALA A 158 20.74 15.96 -11.58
C ALA A 158 21.57 15.46 -12.78
N GLU A 159 20.97 14.66 -13.67
CA GLU A 159 21.55 14.23 -14.94
C GLU A 159 21.34 15.26 -16.08
N ASN A 160 21.00 16.51 -15.76
CA ASN A 160 20.71 17.61 -16.71
C ASN A 160 19.54 17.35 -17.66
N GLN A 161 18.57 16.52 -17.26
CA GLN A 161 17.35 16.32 -18.03
C GLN A 161 16.41 17.50 -17.81
N SER A 162 15.62 17.84 -18.82
CA SER A 162 14.53 18.80 -18.66
C SER A 162 13.46 18.24 -17.70
N PHE A 163 12.66 19.15 -17.14
CA PHE A 163 11.59 18.77 -16.21
C PHE A 163 10.57 17.83 -16.87
N SER A 164 10.18 18.12 -18.12
CA SER A 164 9.28 17.28 -18.90
C SER A 164 9.84 15.88 -19.16
N GLU A 165 11.13 15.77 -19.50
CA GLU A 165 11.80 14.48 -19.71
C GLU A 165 11.88 13.65 -18.43
N ALA A 166 12.20 14.27 -17.30
CA ALA A 166 12.30 13.60 -16.01
C ALA A 166 10.95 12.99 -15.59
N TRP A 167 9.85 13.75 -15.74
CA TRP A 167 8.49 13.26 -15.45
C TRP A 167 7.99 12.23 -16.47
N SER A 168 8.38 12.35 -17.74
CA SER A 168 8.01 11.37 -18.77
C SER A 168 8.63 9.99 -18.57
N LYS A 169 9.72 9.90 -17.78
CA LYS A 169 10.35 8.63 -17.40
C LYS A 169 9.68 7.93 -16.22
N ILE A 170 8.72 8.57 -15.55
CA ILE A 170 8.00 7.96 -14.43
C ILE A 170 7.04 6.90 -14.96
N PRO A 171 7.14 5.63 -14.49
CA PRO A 171 6.20 4.60 -14.92
C PRO A 171 4.79 4.92 -14.46
N GLU A 172 3.80 4.83 -15.36
CA GLU A 172 2.39 5.08 -15.01
C GLU A 172 1.89 4.21 -13.86
N LYS A 173 2.37 2.96 -13.79
CA LYS A 173 2.06 2.06 -12.66
C LYS A 173 2.52 2.61 -11.31
N LEU A 174 3.67 3.28 -11.28
CA LEU A 174 4.18 3.92 -10.06
C LEU A 174 3.32 5.13 -9.69
N ALA A 175 2.99 5.98 -10.67
CA ALA A 175 2.07 7.09 -10.48
C ALA A 175 0.69 6.61 -9.98
N PHE A 176 0.19 5.49 -10.51
CA PHE A 176 -1.11 4.94 -10.12
C PHE A 176 -1.10 4.44 -8.67
N TYR A 177 0.01 3.92 -8.16
CA TYR A 177 0.12 3.60 -6.74
C TYR A 177 0.07 4.84 -5.82
N ASP A 178 0.39 6.03 -6.35
CA ASP A 178 0.34 7.31 -5.64
C ASP A 178 -1.01 8.05 -5.79
N TYR A 179 -2.09 7.28 -5.91
CA TYR A 179 -3.47 7.75 -5.99
C TYR A 179 -4.31 7.15 -4.86
N ILE A 180 -5.04 7.99 -4.12
CA ILE A 180 -5.78 7.58 -2.91
C ILE A 180 -6.93 6.62 -3.20
N GLY A 181 -7.47 6.59 -4.43
CA GLY A 181 -8.49 5.61 -4.80
C GLY A 181 -8.00 4.17 -4.67
N ASN A 182 -6.68 3.96 -4.74
CA ASN A 182 -6.03 2.67 -4.50
C ASN A 182 -5.83 2.33 -3.00
N ASN A 183 -6.10 3.27 -2.10
CA ASN A 183 -5.95 3.06 -0.65
C ASN A 183 -7.10 2.17 -0.12
N PRO A 184 -6.80 1.00 0.46
CA PRO A 184 -7.83 0.05 0.94
C PRO A 184 -8.74 0.61 2.04
N ALA A 185 -8.33 1.70 2.71
CA ALA A 185 -9.05 2.34 3.80
C ALA A 185 -10.04 3.44 3.35
N LYS A 186 -10.33 3.56 2.04
CA LYS A 186 -11.29 4.53 1.48
C LYS A 186 -12.67 3.97 1.11
N GLY A 187 -12.86 2.66 1.22
CA GLY A 187 -14.14 2.02 0.93
C GLY A 187 -15.18 2.17 2.04
N GLY A 188 -16.33 1.52 1.86
CA GLY A 188 -17.41 1.46 2.84
C GLY A 188 -18.05 0.09 2.89
N LEU A 189 -18.57 -0.31 4.07
CA LEU A 189 -19.06 -1.67 4.34
C LEU A 189 -20.20 -2.13 3.41
N PHE A 190 -21.05 -1.22 2.95
CA PHE A 190 -22.16 -1.55 2.05
C PHE A 190 -21.91 -1.14 0.61
N ARG A 191 -20.70 -0.66 0.31
CA ARG A 191 -20.29 -0.28 -1.04
C ARG A 191 -19.75 -1.53 -1.73
N ALA A 192 -20.65 -2.35 -2.27
CA ALA A 192 -20.31 -3.59 -2.95
C ALA A 192 -19.69 -3.36 -4.34
N GLY A 193 -19.01 -4.39 -4.87
CA GLY A 193 -18.42 -4.39 -6.21
C GLY A 193 -16.90 -4.17 -6.24
N SER A 194 -16.35 -4.15 -7.45
CA SER A 194 -14.93 -3.84 -7.70
C SER A 194 -14.64 -2.36 -7.43
N MET A 195 -13.34 -2.02 -7.34
CA MET A 195 -12.90 -0.63 -7.26
C MET A 195 -13.34 0.17 -8.50
N ASP A 196 -13.29 -0.45 -9.67
CA ASP A 196 -13.70 0.16 -10.94
C ASP A 196 -15.19 0.56 -10.98
N ASN A 197 -16.06 -0.13 -10.23
CA ASN A 197 -17.48 0.27 -10.08
C ASN A 197 -17.64 1.57 -9.28
N GLY A 198 -16.60 1.96 -8.53
CA GLY A 198 -16.53 3.20 -7.78
C GLY A 198 -16.09 4.36 -8.66
N ASP A 199 -14.79 4.55 -8.79
CA ASP A 199 -14.22 5.72 -9.47
C ASP A 199 -14.06 5.56 -10.99
N GLY A 200 -14.03 4.34 -11.50
CA GLY A 200 -13.98 4.02 -12.93
C GLY A 200 -12.73 3.21 -13.32
N ILE A 201 -12.68 2.79 -14.58
CA ILE A 201 -11.52 2.07 -15.12
C ILE A 201 -10.46 3.11 -15.48
N ALA A 202 -9.25 2.98 -14.92
CA ALA A 202 -8.14 3.87 -15.27
C ALA A 202 -7.70 3.66 -16.73
N VAL A 203 -7.71 4.74 -17.52
CA VAL A 203 -7.37 4.74 -18.95
C VAL A 203 -5.93 5.18 -19.18
N GLY A 204 -5.54 6.29 -18.58
CA GLY A 204 -4.21 6.89 -18.77
C GLY A 204 -3.85 7.90 -17.69
N TRP A 205 -2.54 8.09 -17.49
CA TRP A 205 -2.04 9.12 -16.59
C TRP A 205 -2.02 10.48 -17.29
N LEU A 206 -2.65 11.48 -16.69
CA LEU A 206 -2.72 12.83 -17.28
C LEU A 206 -1.42 13.61 -17.15
N GLY A 207 -0.48 13.15 -16.32
CA GLY A 207 0.75 13.86 -15.99
C GLY A 207 0.72 14.49 -14.60
N HIS A 208 1.89 14.92 -14.13
CA HIS A 208 2.04 15.57 -12.85
C HIS A 208 1.69 17.05 -12.94
N PRO A 209 0.70 17.54 -12.17
CA PRO A 209 0.32 18.96 -12.16
C PRO A 209 1.24 19.76 -11.23
N ILE A 210 1.78 20.86 -11.73
CA ILE A 210 2.47 21.89 -10.94
C ILE A 210 1.63 23.14 -10.90
N PHE A 211 1.29 23.57 -9.69
CA PHE A 211 0.55 24.80 -9.47
C PHE A 211 1.53 25.94 -9.19
N ARG A 212 1.27 27.10 -9.77
CA ARG A 212 2.06 28.31 -9.51
C ARG A 212 1.15 29.48 -9.22
N ASP A 213 1.54 30.37 -8.32
CA ASP A 213 0.88 31.66 -8.18
C ASP A 213 1.33 32.65 -9.27
N LYS A 214 0.73 33.85 -9.27
CA LYS A 214 1.10 34.94 -10.17
C LYS A 214 2.55 35.41 -10.02
N GLU A 215 3.19 35.14 -8.88
CA GLU A 215 4.61 35.44 -8.64
C GLU A 215 5.53 34.31 -9.14
N GLY A 216 4.96 33.23 -9.69
CA GLY A 216 5.70 32.08 -10.22
C GLY A 216 6.15 31.09 -9.15
N ARG A 217 5.76 31.27 -7.89
CA ARG A 217 6.11 30.36 -6.79
C ARG A 217 5.32 29.08 -6.91
N GLU A 218 6.00 27.95 -6.74
CA GLU A 218 5.37 26.63 -6.77
C GLU A 218 4.50 26.42 -5.53
N LEU A 219 3.30 25.89 -5.77
CA LEU A 219 2.30 25.58 -4.77
C LEU A 219 1.97 24.08 -4.77
N PHE A 220 1.77 23.53 -3.59
CA PHE A 220 1.44 22.13 -3.36
C PHE A 220 0.02 22.00 -2.84
N VAL A 221 -0.76 21.12 -3.45
CA VAL A 221 -2.11 20.80 -2.96
C VAL A 221 -1.99 19.89 -1.74
N ARG A 222 -2.62 20.28 -0.62
CA ARG A 222 -2.69 19.43 0.57
C ARG A 222 -3.49 18.16 0.27
N ARG A 223 -2.81 17.01 0.29
CA ARG A 223 -3.43 15.69 0.06
C ARG A 223 -4.46 15.34 1.13
N MET A 224 -5.52 14.63 0.73
CA MET A 224 -6.56 14.13 1.62
C MET A 224 -6.01 13.04 2.56
N PRO A 225 -6.07 13.21 3.89
CA PRO A 225 -5.77 12.14 4.83
C PRO A 225 -6.83 11.03 4.76
N THR A 226 -6.44 9.79 5.10
CA THR A 226 -7.31 8.61 4.96
C THR A 226 -8.66 8.74 5.68
N PHE A 227 -8.70 9.39 6.85
CA PHE A 227 -9.91 9.49 7.68
C PHE A 227 -11.05 10.30 7.04
N PHE A 228 -10.75 11.25 6.16
CA PHE A 228 -11.75 12.20 5.66
C PHE A 228 -12.48 11.67 4.43
N GLU A 229 -13.81 11.69 4.44
CA GLU A 229 -14.63 11.46 3.22
C GLU A 229 -14.59 12.68 2.28
N THR A 230 -14.64 13.88 2.85
CA THR A 230 -14.51 15.17 2.16
C THR A 230 -13.40 15.98 2.80
N PHE A 231 -12.57 16.65 2.00
CA PHE A 231 -11.47 17.45 2.51
C PHE A 231 -11.37 18.75 1.69
N PRO A 232 -11.07 19.90 2.31
CA PRO A 232 -10.99 21.17 1.60
C PRO A 232 -9.80 21.22 0.64
N VAL A 233 -9.90 22.05 -0.39
CA VAL A 233 -8.78 22.32 -1.30
C VAL A 233 -7.98 23.49 -0.75
N VAL A 234 -6.75 23.20 -0.33
CA VAL A 234 -5.80 24.17 0.21
C VAL A 234 -4.47 23.97 -0.51
N LEU A 235 -3.89 25.07 -0.99
CA LEU A 235 -2.59 25.12 -1.64
C LEU A 235 -1.60 25.82 -0.70
N ILE A 236 -0.48 25.17 -0.45
CA ILE A 236 0.60 25.64 0.42
C ILE A 236 1.87 25.85 -0.40
N ASP A 237 2.76 26.73 0.04
CA ASP A 237 4.11 26.82 -0.53
C ASP A 237 5.06 25.76 0.09
N GLY A 238 6.33 25.80 -0.30
CA GLY A 238 7.36 24.88 0.20
C GLY A 238 7.62 24.97 1.71
N ASP A 239 7.24 26.07 2.36
CA ASP A 239 7.36 26.27 3.81
C ASP A 239 6.10 25.81 4.57
N GLY A 240 5.08 25.34 3.84
CA GLY A 240 3.80 24.92 4.42
C GLY A 240 2.83 26.08 4.70
N ILE A 241 3.11 27.29 4.20
CA ILE A 241 2.24 28.46 4.37
C ILE A 241 1.13 28.41 3.34
N VAL A 242 -0.11 28.65 3.77
CA VAL A 242 -1.27 28.70 2.86
C VAL A 242 -1.16 29.90 1.93
N ARG A 243 -1.25 29.63 0.62
CA ARG A 243 -1.17 30.66 -0.43
C ARG A 243 -2.43 30.75 -1.28
N ALA A 244 -3.17 29.65 -1.46
CA ALA A 244 -4.44 29.67 -2.15
C ALA A 244 -5.42 28.63 -1.58
N ASP A 245 -6.71 28.85 -1.74
CA ASP A 245 -7.77 27.93 -1.35
C ASP A 245 -8.98 27.99 -2.30
N VAL A 246 -9.90 27.04 -2.13
CA VAL A 246 -11.25 27.14 -2.69
C VAL A 246 -12.21 27.49 -1.55
N PRO A 247 -12.54 28.77 -1.37
CA PRO A 247 -13.28 29.23 -0.20
C PRO A 247 -14.73 28.73 -0.22
N PHE A 248 -15.21 28.30 0.96
CA PHE A 248 -16.62 27.92 1.12
C PHE A 248 -17.54 29.14 1.10
N ARG A 249 -17.21 30.18 1.87
CA ARG A 249 -17.89 31.50 1.83
C ARG A 249 -17.04 32.49 1.05
N ARG A 250 -17.63 33.12 0.04
CA ARG A 250 -16.90 34.05 -0.85
C ARG A 250 -16.78 35.48 -0.33
N ALA A 251 -17.64 35.88 0.61
CA ALA A 251 -17.74 37.27 1.06
C ALA A 251 -16.44 37.83 1.67
N GLU A 252 -15.63 36.98 2.31
CA GLU A 252 -14.38 37.37 2.99
C GLU A 252 -13.16 36.61 2.43
N SER A 253 -13.27 36.08 1.22
CA SER A 253 -12.17 35.34 0.60
C SER A 253 -10.96 36.24 0.36
N LYS A 254 -9.79 35.78 0.80
CA LYS A 254 -8.49 36.43 0.57
C LYS A 254 -7.52 35.60 -0.27
N TYR A 255 -7.77 34.29 -0.36
CA TYR A 255 -6.86 33.32 -0.96
C TYR A 255 -7.49 32.58 -2.14
N SER A 256 -8.55 33.11 -2.74
CA SER A 256 -9.18 32.40 -3.86
C SER A 256 -8.23 32.27 -5.03
N VAL A 257 -8.37 31.16 -5.77
CA VAL A 257 -7.63 30.89 -7.01
C VAL A 257 -7.65 32.09 -7.96
N GLU A 258 -8.78 32.79 -8.07
CA GLU A 258 -8.93 34.00 -8.91
C GLU A 258 -8.11 35.19 -8.40
N GLN A 259 -8.10 35.43 -7.08
CA GLN A 259 -7.40 36.55 -6.46
C GLN A 259 -5.88 36.37 -6.49
N VAL A 260 -5.44 35.12 -6.26
CA VAL A 260 -4.02 34.75 -6.24
C VAL A 260 -3.48 34.57 -7.66
N GLY A 261 -4.35 34.29 -8.64
CA GLY A 261 -3.96 34.08 -10.04
C GLY A 261 -3.21 32.76 -10.22
N VAL A 262 -3.71 31.67 -9.61
CA VAL A 262 -3.04 30.36 -9.67
C VAL A 262 -3.20 29.76 -11.07
N THR A 263 -2.11 29.25 -11.63
CA THR A 263 -2.07 28.46 -12.86
C THR A 263 -1.68 27.02 -12.55
N VAL A 264 -1.96 26.11 -13.49
CA VAL A 264 -1.49 24.72 -13.44
C VAL A 264 -0.81 24.34 -14.74
N GLU A 265 0.34 23.69 -14.68
CA GLU A 265 1.09 23.16 -15.82
C GLU A 265 1.36 21.68 -15.60
N PHE A 266 1.22 20.86 -16.64
CA PHE A 266 1.39 19.41 -16.56
C PHE A 266 2.72 18.95 -17.15
N TYR A 267 3.33 17.96 -16.51
CA TYR A 267 4.57 17.33 -16.96
C TYR A 267 4.46 15.81 -16.98
N GLY A 268 4.90 15.20 -18.07
CA GLY A 268 4.66 13.77 -18.35
C GLY A 268 3.19 13.47 -18.65
N GLY A 269 2.90 12.21 -18.92
CA GLY A 269 1.53 11.75 -19.22
C GLY A 269 0.92 12.40 -20.46
N GLU A 270 -0.41 12.34 -20.55
CA GLU A 270 -1.18 12.81 -21.71
C GLU A 270 -1.15 14.34 -21.89
N LEU A 271 -1.16 15.10 -20.79
CA LEU A 271 -1.22 16.57 -20.84
C LEU A 271 0.17 17.23 -20.75
N ASN A 272 1.23 16.51 -21.09
CA ASN A 272 2.60 17.02 -20.99
C ASN A 272 2.79 18.36 -21.72
N GLY A 273 3.29 19.37 -21.01
CA GLY A 273 3.53 20.73 -21.52
C GLY A 273 2.28 21.60 -21.66
N VAL A 274 1.10 21.11 -21.26
CA VAL A 274 -0.14 21.88 -21.29
C VAL A 274 -0.27 22.70 -20.01
N SER A 275 -0.61 23.98 -20.17
CA SER A 275 -0.88 24.89 -19.05
C SER A 275 -2.31 25.46 -19.11
N TYR A 276 -2.90 25.65 -17.94
CA TYR A 276 -4.22 26.24 -17.76
C TYR A 276 -4.14 27.39 -16.76
N SER A 277 -4.79 28.49 -17.11
CA SER A 277 -4.93 29.69 -16.27
C SER A 277 -6.39 30.00 -15.93
N ASP A 278 -7.36 29.32 -16.54
CA ASP A 278 -8.76 29.55 -16.25
C ASP A 278 -9.10 29.00 -14.85
N PRO A 279 -9.67 29.84 -13.95
CA PRO A 279 -9.87 29.44 -12.56
C PRO A 279 -10.76 28.19 -12.40
N ALA A 280 -11.70 27.96 -13.31
CA ALA A 280 -12.59 26.82 -13.27
C ALA A 280 -11.82 25.49 -13.43
N THR A 281 -10.93 25.42 -14.43
CA THR A 281 -10.10 24.24 -14.72
C THR A 281 -8.98 24.08 -13.70
N VAL A 282 -8.35 25.17 -13.26
CA VAL A 282 -7.34 25.14 -12.18
C VAL A 282 -7.98 24.54 -10.90
N LYS A 283 -9.17 25.01 -10.50
CA LYS A 283 -9.91 24.44 -9.36
C LYS A 283 -10.30 22.98 -9.58
N LYS A 284 -10.63 22.58 -10.82
CA LYS A 284 -10.95 21.18 -11.18
C LYS A 284 -9.74 20.28 -10.95
N TYR A 285 -8.56 20.67 -11.44
CA TYR A 285 -7.35 19.88 -11.26
C TYR A 285 -6.82 19.93 -9.83
N ALA A 286 -6.94 21.06 -9.11
CA ALA A 286 -6.59 21.12 -7.69
C ALA A 286 -7.42 20.13 -6.84
N ARG A 287 -8.73 20.01 -7.10
CA ARG A 287 -9.59 18.99 -6.46
C ARG A 287 -9.14 17.56 -6.75
N ARG A 288 -8.60 17.30 -7.94
CA ARG A 288 -8.11 15.96 -8.33
C ARG A 288 -6.73 15.68 -7.74
N ALA A 289 -5.82 16.65 -7.76
CA ALA A 289 -4.49 16.57 -7.17
C ALA A 289 -4.52 16.33 -5.64
N GLN A 290 -5.60 16.75 -4.98
CA GLN A 290 -5.87 16.42 -3.58
C GLN A 290 -5.93 14.90 -3.32
N LEU A 291 -6.30 14.13 -4.33
CA LEU A 291 -6.39 12.67 -4.31
C LEU A 291 -5.07 11.98 -4.69
N GLY A 292 -4.01 12.74 -4.99
CA GLY A 292 -2.73 12.22 -5.46
C GLY A 292 -2.54 12.46 -6.97
N GLU A 293 -1.89 11.51 -7.64
CA GLU A 293 -1.69 11.56 -9.10
C GLU A 293 -3.02 11.47 -9.87
N ILE A 294 -3.05 12.10 -11.05
CA ILE A 294 -4.29 12.32 -11.80
C ILE A 294 -4.41 11.35 -13.00
N PHE A 295 -5.49 10.58 -13.02
CA PHE A 295 -5.79 9.60 -14.08
C PHE A 295 -7.11 9.87 -14.78
N GLU A 296 -7.15 9.71 -16.09
CA GLU A 296 -8.42 9.58 -16.81
C GLU A 296 -9.12 8.28 -16.40
N LEU A 297 -10.41 8.38 -16.08
CA LEU A 297 -11.23 7.26 -15.62
C LEU A 297 -12.45 7.10 -16.53
N ASP A 298 -12.57 5.94 -17.18
CA ASP A 298 -13.79 5.54 -17.88
C ASP A 298 -14.83 5.07 -16.86
N ARG A 299 -15.89 5.86 -16.73
CA ARG A 299 -17.04 5.58 -15.87
C ARG A 299 -18.24 5.05 -16.64
N ALA A 300 -18.24 5.13 -17.97
CA ALA A 300 -19.37 4.77 -18.80
C ALA A 300 -19.51 3.25 -18.90
N THR A 301 -18.39 2.53 -19.06
CA THR A 301 -18.37 1.08 -19.24
C THR A 301 -19.05 0.31 -18.11
N LEU A 302 -18.78 0.69 -16.85
CA LEU A 302 -19.34 0.03 -15.66
C LEU A 302 -20.46 0.83 -14.97
N LYS A 303 -20.84 1.99 -15.52
CA LYS A 303 -21.76 2.96 -14.90
C LYS A 303 -21.30 3.33 -13.47
N SER A 304 -20.01 3.62 -13.33
CA SER A 304 -19.36 3.80 -12.04
C SER A 304 -19.93 4.99 -11.27
N ASP A 305 -20.24 4.81 -9.98
CA ASP A 305 -21.02 5.75 -9.18
C ASP A 305 -20.22 6.95 -8.64
N GLY A 306 -18.90 6.91 -8.75
CA GLY A 306 -17.98 7.96 -8.31
C GLY A 306 -17.64 7.89 -6.82
N VAL A 307 -17.90 6.76 -6.16
CA VAL A 307 -17.66 6.57 -4.73
C VAL A 307 -16.64 5.46 -4.49
N PHE A 308 -15.60 5.74 -3.73
CA PHE A 308 -14.52 4.77 -3.48
C PHE A 308 -15.01 3.46 -2.84
N ARG A 309 -14.38 2.36 -3.28
CA ARG A 309 -14.53 1.00 -2.74
C ARG A 309 -13.23 0.52 -2.11
N SER A 310 -13.32 -0.46 -1.21
CA SER A 310 -12.14 -1.10 -0.64
C SER A 310 -11.61 -2.16 -1.58
N SER A 311 -10.28 -2.29 -1.62
CA SER A 311 -9.62 -3.37 -2.36
C SER A 311 -9.84 -4.74 -1.68
N PRO A 312 -9.50 -5.86 -2.34
CA PRO A 312 -9.52 -7.19 -1.73
C PRO A 312 -8.75 -7.26 -0.40
N ARG A 313 -7.67 -6.47 -0.24
CA ARG A 313 -6.95 -6.34 1.03
C ARG A 313 -7.87 -5.88 2.17
N GLY A 314 -8.67 -4.84 1.94
CA GLY A 314 -9.57 -4.29 2.96
C GLY A 314 -10.67 -5.26 3.37
N TRP A 315 -11.33 -5.87 2.38
CA TRP A 315 -12.38 -6.88 2.61
C TRP A 315 -11.86 -8.11 3.36
N PHE A 316 -10.69 -8.58 2.97
CA PHE A 316 -10.06 -9.73 3.61
C PHE A 316 -9.70 -9.42 5.07
N THR A 317 -9.09 -8.26 5.36
CA THR A 317 -8.83 -7.82 6.75
C THR A 317 -10.11 -7.75 7.58
N PHE A 318 -11.19 -7.16 7.05
CA PHE A 318 -12.47 -7.04 7.74
C PHE A 318 -13.10 -8.41 8.08
N GLY A 319 -13.17 -9.31 7.09
CA GLY A 319 -13.73 -10.64 7.29
C GLY A 319 -12.99 -11.43 8.38
N HIS A 320 -11.66 -11.37 8.37
CA HIS A 320 -10.85 -12.13 9.33
C HIS A 320 -10.87 -11.55 10.74
N ALA A 321 -10.84 -10.23 10.90
CA ALA A 321 -10.97 -9.60 12.21
C ALA A 321 -12.32 -9.95 12.87
N SER A 322 -13.39 -9.97 12.08
CA SER A 322 -14.73 -10.33 12.54
C SER A 322 -14.84 -11.79 12.99
N LEU A 323 -14.21 -12.70 12.25
CA LEU A 323 -14.20 -14.14 12.58
C LEU A 323 -13.34 -14.44 13.81
N TYR A 324 -12.12 -13.88 13.91
CA TYR A 324 -11.23 -14.09 15.05
C TYR A 324 -11.78 -13.53 16.38
N GLY A 325 -12.45 -12.38 16.34
CA GLY A 325 -13.08 -11.79 17.53
C GLY A 325 -14.21 -12.64 18.11
N ASN A 326 -14.96 -13.35 17.28
CA ASN A 326 -15.99 -14.29 17.73
C ASN A 326 -15.39 -15.58 18.30
N THR A 327 -14.27 -16.06 17.76
CA THR A 327 -13.59 -17.26 18.28
C THR A 327 -13.06 -17.01 19.70
N GLN A 328 -12.49 -15.84 20.00
CA GLN A 328 -12.03 -15.51 21.37
C GLN A 328 -13.18 -15.36 22.37
N LYS A 329 -14.33 -14.80 21.96
CA LYS A 329 -15.53 -14.72 22.82
C LYS A 329 -16.07 -16.11 23.19
N ASN A 330 -16.02 -17.06 22.26
CA ASN A 330 -16.46 -18.43 22.52
C ASN A 330 -15.45 -19.20 23.39
N ILE A 331 -14.14 -18.99 23.20
CA ILE A 331 -13.09 -19.58 24.06
C ILE A 331 -13.18 -19.05 25.50
N HIS A 332 -13.53 -17.77 25.69
CA HIS A 332 -13.77 -17.24 27.05
C HIS A 332 -15.03 -17.80 27.70
N ARG A 333 -16.12 -18.03 26.94
CA ARG A 333 -17.32 -18.71 27.46
C ARG A 333 -17.05 -20.16 27.86
N GLU A 334 -16.30 -20.92 27.07
CA GLU A 334 -15.94 -22.31 27.41
C GLU A 334 -15.03 -22.41 28.65
N ARG A 335 -14.24 -21.36 28.97
CA ARG A 335 -13.45 -21.30 30.21
C ARG A 335 -14.29 -20.99 31.45
N ASP A 336 -15.37 -20.20 31.32
CA ASP A 336 -16.27 -19.92 32.44
C ASP A 336 -17.13 -21.16 32.79
N ASP A 337 -17.46 -21.99 31.79
CA ASP A 337 -18.23 -23.23 32.01
C ASP A 337 -17.36 -24.38 32.55
N THR A 338 -16.06 -24.39 32.29
CA THR A 338 -15.13 -25.41 32.84
C THR A 338 -14.64 -25.13 34.27
N HIS A 339 -14.94 -23.96 34.83
CA HIS A 339 -14.73 -23.64 36.25
C HIS A 339 -15.99 -23.82 37.12
N LYS A 340 -17.10 -24.30 36.54
CA LYS A 340 -18.36 -24.59 37.26
C LYS A 340 -18.78 -26.05 37.30
N SER A 341 -17.94 -26.98 36.85
CA SER A 341 -18.17 -28.43 36.95
C SER A 341 -17.30 -29.10 38.00
#